data_AF-A0A7W9JD66-F1
#
_entry.id   AF-A0A7W9JD66-F1
#
_cell.length_a   1.000
_cell.length_b   1.000
_cell.length_c   1.000
_cell.angle_alpha   90.00
_cell.angle_beta   90.00
_cell.angle_gamma   90.00
#
_symmetry.space_group_name_H-M   'P 1'
#
loop_
_entity.id
_entity.type
_entity.pdbx_description
1 polymer ?
#
loop_
_entity_poly.entity_id
_entity_poly.type
_entity_poly.pdbx_seq_one_letter_code
_entity_poly.pdbx_strand_id
1 'polypeptide(L)'
;MSNGTKHVASHASLLRDVSACAPSPTNSRLDAIVVPASRPNLQRLIDLSAMLSVPLVVLCSRHAKAERVAERVEASLGARALVVDILDGYQLPGHHPETSRDDFRELSADRSSDLSVKRNLGLVLARLQGWKKILFVDDDIHQLSPRDISRFSGSLDRHPVAAMASVAYPDNSVVCHARRLAGLRQDVFVSGAVLGVNTQHPAVSFFPDVYNEDWFFFAQQAASRSLPMIGKAQQDEYDPFADSGRAAREEFGDLLAEGLYALFSETPGWDQLKVAAGKRHWRLFKEGRYAMIAETSRRLSAVEDRTGADLSSAHKSLLRATEQLELISPDLCVDFVHSWQVDKESWQAIMPTHGSVLGEREAMNELGLTNWISCGYGNGPRSVGPGMSFSRSSDRSKEPANV
;
A
#
# COMPACT_ATOMS: atom_id res chain seq x y z
N MET A 1 -10.81 27.25 -20.83
CA MET A 1 -11.29 26.06 -20.10
C MET A 1 -10.38 24.88 -20.45
N SER A 2 -9.53 24.41 -19.53
CA SER A 2 -8.72 23.16 -19.58
C SER A 2 -7.53 23.29 -18.59
N ASN A 3 -7.73 23.02 -17.30
CA ASN A 3 -6.61 22.95 -16.33
C ASN A 3 -6.27 21.50 -15.88
N GLY A 4 -7.05 20.48 -16.27
CA GLY A 4 -6.94 19.10 -15.77
C GLY A 4 -6.10 18.20 -16.64
N THR A 5 -5.33 18.81 -17.51
CA THR A 5 -4.44 18.16 -18.47
C THR A 5 -2.99 18.22 -18.02
N LYS A 6 -2.73 18.60 -16.77
CA LYS A 6 -1.38 18.75 -16.21
C LYS A 6 -1.29 18.13 -14.84
N HIS A 7 -0.11 17.58 -14.53
CA HIS A 7 0.26 17.21 -13.17
C HIS A 7 0.12 18.42 -12.24
N VAL A 8 -0.39 18.18 -11.03
CA VAL A 8 -0.61 19.21 -10.01
C VAL A 8 0.31 18.96 -8.83
N ALA A 9 0.81 20.03 -8.21
CA ALA A 9 1.74 19.90 -7.10
C ALA A 9 1.09 19.37 -5.80
N SER A 10 -0.25 19.32 -5.72
CA SER A 10 -1.01 18.86 -4.56
C SER A 10 -2.41 18.41 -4.96
N HIS A 11 -2.87 17.32 -4.34
CA HIS A 11 -4.24 16.82 -4.40
C HIS A 11 -5.03 17.05 -3.11
N ALA A 12 -4.53 17.88 -2.17
CA ALA A 12 -5.14 18.05 -0.84
C ALA A 12 -6.63 18.46 -0.88
N SER A 13 -7.11 19.07 -1.97
CA SER A 13 -8.54 19.40 -2.17
C SER A 13 -9.47 18.19 -2.28
N LEU A 14 -8.92 16.98 -2.47
CA LEU A 14 -9.66 15.71 -2.50
C LEU A 14 -9.87 15.11 -1.12
N LEU A 15 -9.18 15.63 -0.10
CA LEU A 15 -9.20 15.12 1.26
C LEU A 15 -10.20 15.88 2.14
N ARG A 16 -10.67 15.19 3.18
CA ARG A 16 -11.31 15.80 4.35
C ARG A 16 -10.36 15.67 5.52
N ASP A 17 -9.67 16.76 5.87
CA ASP A 17 -8.80 16.77 7.04
C ASP A 17 -9.63 16.69 8.32
N VAL A 18 -9.49 15.59 9.05
CA VAL A 18 -10.12 15.34 10.35
C VAL A 18 -9.07 15.14 11.45
N SER A 19 -7.81 15.48 11.19
CA SER A 19 -6.70 15.25 12.11
C SER A 19 -6.79 16.08 13.40
N ALA A 20 -7.41 17.26 13.33
CA ALA A 20 -7.68 18.09 14.49
C ALA A 20 -8.95 17.67 15.25
N CYS A 21 -9.82 16.84 14.68
CA CYS A 21 -11.07 16.44 15.31
C CYS A 21 -10.82 15.53 16.53
N ALA A 22 -11.69 15.63 17.54
CA ALA A 22 -11.70 14.65 18.62
C ALA A 22 -12.12 13.28 18.08
N PRO A 23 -11.58 12.16 18.61
CA PRO A 23 -12.08 10.84 18.29
C PRO A 23 -13.60 10.78 18.55
N SER A 24 -14.38 10.37 17.56
CA SER A 24 -15.80 10.11 17.76
C SER A 24 -15.97 8.84 18.60
N PRO A 25 -17.04 8.71 19.40
CA PRO A 25 -17.48 7.42 19.91
C PRO A 25 -17.59 6.43 18.75
N THR A 26 -17.14 5.20 18.95
CA THR A 26 -17.13 4.19 17.90
C THR A 26 -18.05 3.02 18.23
N ASN A 27 -18.69 2.47 17.21
CA ASN A 27 -19.56 1.29 17.36
C ASN A 27 -18.76 -0.01 17.48
N SER A 28 -17.48 -0.01 17.08
CA SER A 28 -16.57 -1.15 17.22
C SER A 28 -15.11 -0.72 17.17
N ARG A 29 -14.25 -1.47 17.85
CA ARG A 29 -12.78 -1.31 17.76
C ARG A 29 -12.26 -1.84 16.41
N LEU A 30 -10.97 -1.62 16.15
CA LEU A 30 -10.25 -2.37 15.12
C LEU A 30 -10.15 -3.84 15.51
N ASP A 31 -10.33 -4.71 14.54
CA ASP A 31 -10.23 -6.16 14.71
C ASP A 31 -8.80 -6.66 14.48
N ALA A 32 -8.07 -6.05 13.54
CA ALA A 32 -6.69 -6.40 13.23
C ALA A 32 -5.89 -5.24 12.63
N ILE A 33 -4.57 -5.30 12.80
CA ILE A 33 -3.60 -4.50 12.04
C ILE A 33 -2.92 -5.43 11.04
N VAL A 34 -3.07 -5.18 9.74
CA VAL A 34 -2.48 -5.98 8.66
C VAL A 34 -1.19 -5.30 8.18
N VAL A 35 -0.10 -6.06 8.17
CA VAL A 35 1.24 -5.57 7.81
C VAL A 35 1.75 -6.34 6.60
N PRO A 36 1.74 -5.75 5.39
CA PRO A 36 2.42 -6.32 4.24
C PRO A 36 3.94 -6.18 4.40
N ALA A 37 4.58 -7.21 4.94
CA ALA A 37 5.98 -7.15 5.33
C ALA A 37 6.92 -7.75 4.27
N SER A 38 7.93 -7.00 3.87
CA SER A 38 9.07 -7.41 3.05
C SER A 38 10.41 -7.25 3.79
N ARG A 39 10.44 -6.44 4.86
CA ARG A 39 11.58 -6.10 5.70
C ARG A 39 11.50 -6.80 7.06
N PRO A 40 12.65 -7.12 7.68
CA PRO A 40 12.66 -7.93 8.90
C PRO A 40 12.34 -7.14 10.18
N ASN A 41 12.38 -5.80 10.19
CA ASN A 41 12.28 -5.01 11.42
C ASN A 41 10.84 -4.55 11.71
N LEU A 42 10.09 -5.35 12.49
CA LEU A 42 8.68 -5.07 12.81
C LEU A 42 8.42 -4.72 14.27
N GLN A 43 9.45 -4.53 15.11
CA GLN A 43 9.26 -4.40 16.56
C GLN A 43 8.31 -3.26 16.93
N ARG A 44 8.40 -2.12 16.23
CA ARG A 44 7.52 -0.96 16.46
C ARG A 44 6.05 -1.28 16.26
N LEU A 45 5.71 -2.10 15.27
CA LEU A 45 4.33 -2.53 14.99
C LEU A 45 3.87 -3.61 15.97
N ILE A 46 4.77 -4.50 16.40
CA ILE A 46 4.51 -5.47 17.47
C ILE A 46 4.15 -4.75 18.77
N ASP A 47 4.95 -3.75 19.16
CA ASP A 47 4.72 -2.94 20.37
C ASP A 47 3.42 -2.15 20.28
N LEU A 48 3.13 -1.56 19.11
CA LEU A 48 1.86 -0.85 18.85
C LEU A 48 0.66 -1.80 19.01
N SER A 49 0.75 -3.01 18.47
CA SER A 49 -0.33 -4.01 18.56
C SER A 49 -0.61 -4.42 20.00
N ALA A 50 0.44 -4.65 20.80
CA ALA A 50 0.36 -4.97 22.21
C ALA A 50 -0.28 -3.81 23.00
N MET A 51 0.18 -2.58 22.77
CA MET A 51 -0.34 -1.37 23.42
C MET A 51 -1.84 -1.17 23.16
N LEU A 52 -2.29 -1.46 21.95
CA LEU A 52 -3.68 -1.31 21.54
C LEU A 52 -4.54 -2.54 21.88
N SER A 53 -3.92 -3.66 22.27
CA SER A 53 -4.57 -4.97 22.39
C SER A 53 -5.28 -5.41 21.10
N VAL A 54 -4.73 -5.05 19.94
CA VAL A 54 -5.23 -5.41 18.60
C VAL A 54 -4.26 -6.42 17.98
N PRO A 55 -4.71 -7.58 17.49
CA PRO A 55 -3.80 -8.57 16.90
C PRO A 55 -3.20 -8.07 15.57
N LEU A 56 -1.98 -8.54 15.28
CA LEU A 56 -1.34 -8.37 13.98
C LEU A 56 -1.73 -9.49 13.01
N VAL A 57 -1.81 -9.14 11.73
CA VAL A 57 -1.66 -10.08 10.62
C VAL A 57 -0.43 -9.67 9.84
N VAL A 58 0.65 -10.45 9.92
CA VAL A 58 1.90 -10.13 9.23
C VAL A 58 2.04 -11.02 8.00
N LEU A 59 1.98 -10.41 6.82
CA LEU A 59 2.09 -11.09 5.53
C LEU A 59 3.53 -10.97 5.03
N CYS A 60 4.35 -11.96 5.37
CA CYS A 60 5.79 -11.96 5.14
C CYS A 60 6.14 -12.34 3.70
N SER A 61 7.16 -11.71 3.14
CA SER A 61 7.89 -12.19 1.96
C SER A 61 9.32 -11.65 2.00
N ARG A 62 10.15 -12.02 1.01
CA ARG A 62 11.52 -11.51 0.83
C ARG A 62 12.35 -11.67 2.11
N HIS A 63 12.71 -10.56 2.77
CA HIS A 63 13.54 -10.53 3.97
C HIS A 63 12.73 -10.66 5.27
N ALA A 64 11.41 -10.45 5.22
CA ALA A 64 10.53 -10.78 6.34
C ALA A 64 10.33 -12.30 6.37
N LYS A 65 10.75 -12.95 7.46
CA LYS A 65 10.61 -14.41 7.65
C LYS A 65 9.62 -14.70 8.76
N ALA A 66 8.63 -15.54 8.49
CA ALA A 66 7.51 -15.79 9.38
C ALA A 66 7.95 -16.30 10.77
N GLU A 67 8.93 -17.20 10.83
CA GLU A 67 9.44 -17.73 12.10
C GLU A 67 10.09 -16.65 12.95
N ARG A 68 10.88 -15.76 12.33
CA ARG A 68 11.57 -14.66 13.01
C ARG A 68 10.61 -13.60 13.52
N VAL A 69 9.55 -13.33 12.76
CA VAL A 69 8.47 -12.43 13.21
C VAL A 69 7.74 -13.06 14.39
N ALA A 70 7.37 -14.35 14.30
CA ALA A 70 6.71 -15.05 15.39
C ALA A 70 7.53 -15.09 16.68
N GLU A 71 8.85 -15.35 16.60
CA GLU A 71 9.77 -15.29 17.74
C GLU A 71 9.71 -13.94 18.47
N ARG A 72 9.65 -12.83 17.72
CA ARG A 72 9.57 -11.48 18.30
C ARG A 72 8.21 -11.19 18.93
N VAL A 73 7.13 -11.68 18.30
CA VAL A 73 5.78 -11.55 18.85
C VAL A 73 5.67 -12.32 20.17
N GLU A 74 6.18 -13.56 20.22
CA GLU A 74 6.20 -14.39 21.43
C GLU A 74 7.04 -13.75 22.56
N ALA A 75 8.11 -13.04 22.21
CA ALA A 75 8.96 -12.30 23.16
C ALA A 75 8.32 -10.98 23.67
N SER A 76 7.24 -10.51 23.04
CA SER A 76 6.62 -9.21 23.35
C SER A 76 5.32 -9.39 24.14
N LEU A 77 5.34 -9.00 25.41
CA LEU A 77 4.19 -9.16 26.32
C LEU A 77 2.96 -8.41 25.80
N GLY A 78 1.83 -9.12 25.70
CA GLY A 78 0.55 -8.57 25.21
C GLY A 78 0.40 -8.55 23.69
N ALA A 79 1.46 -8.82 22.92
CA ALA A 79 1.36 -8.94 21.47
C ALA A 79 0.71 -10.26 21.07
N ARG A 80 -0.06 -10.23 19.98
CA ARG A 80 -0.67 -11.41 19.32
C ARG A 80 -0.57 -11.24 17.82
N ALA A 81 -0.27 -12.31 17.10
CA ALA A 81 -0.17 -12.26 15.66
C ALA A 81 -0.57 -13.57 14.97
N LEU A 82 -1.21 -13.41 13.81
CA LEU A 82 -1.20 -14.38 12.73
C LEU A 82 -0.09 -13.99 11.75
N VAL A 83 0.93 -14.82 11.63
CA VAL A 83 2.07 -14.59 10.74
C VAL A 83 1.99 -15.57 9.59
N VAL A 84 1.99 -15.07 8.36
CA VAL A 84 1.80 -15.85 7.14
C VAL A 84 2.99 -15.63 6.23
N ASP A 85 3.55 -16.71 5.69
CA ASP A 85 4.57 -16.65 4.65
C ASP A 85 3.91 -16.64 3.27
N ILE A 86 4.15 -15.57 2.50
CA ILE A 86 3.62 -15.37 1.16
C ILE A 86 4.70 -15.72 0.16
N LEU A 87 4.52 -16.86 -0.49
CA LEU A 87 5.47 -17.37 -1.48
C LEU A 87 5.48 -16.50 -2.74
N ASP A 88 6.65 -16.43 -3.38
CA ASP A 88 6.79 -15.75 -4.66
C ASP A 88 5.84 -16.36 -5.69
N GLY A 89 5.08 -15.50 -6.38
CA GLY A 89 4.08 -15.91 -7.36
C GLY A 89 2.74 -16.35 -6.78
N TYR A 90 2.52 -16.22 -5.47
CA TYR A 90 1.19 -16.45 -4.87
C TYR A 90 0.13 -15.57 -5.55
N GLN A 91 -0.99 -16.20 -5.90
CA GLN A 91 -2.19 -15.55 -6.40
C GLN A 91 -3.36 -15.90 -5.50
N LEU A 92 -4.23 -14.93 -5.26
CA LEU A 92 -5.45 -15.16 -4.50
C LEU A 92 -6.35 -16.14 -5.28
N PRO A 93 -6.84 -17.23 -4.66
CA PRO A 93 -7.69 -18.21 -5.35
C PRO A 93 -8.89 -17.55 -6.03
N GLY A 94 -9.09 -17.86 -7.31
CA GLY A 94 -10.20 -17.32 -8.12
C GLY A 94 -10.01 -15.86 -8.57
N HIS A 95 -8.89 -15.20 -8.24
CA HIS A 95 -8.60 -13.84 -8.68
C HIS A 95 -7.46 -13.81 -9.70
N HIS A 96 -7.81 -13.46 -10.94
CA HIS A 96 -6.84 -13.23 -12.01
C HIS A 96 -7.12 -11.86 -12.63
N PRO A 97 -6.59 -10.78 -12.04
CA PRO A 97 -6.91 -9.43 -12.48
C PRO A 97 -6.36 -9.14 -13.88
N GLU A 98 -7.20 -8.57 -14.75
CA GLU A 98 -6.87 -8.05 -16.07
C GLU A 98 -5.80 -6.94 -15.99
N THR A 99 -5.71 -6.25 -14.85
CA THR A 99 -4.65 -5.28 -14.56
C THR A 99 -3.26 -5.91 -14.34
N SER A 100 -3.16 -7.25 -14.21
CA SER A 100 -1.89 -8.00 -14.10
C SER A 100 -1.43 -8.64 -15.41
N ARG A 101 -2.06 -8.33 -16.56
CA ARG A 101 -1.63 -8.87 -17.87
C ARG A 101 -0.20 -8.45 -18.21
N ASP A 102 0.46 -9.28 -19.03
CA ASP A 102 1.88 -9.12 -19.36
C ASP A 102 2.21 -7.76 -19.99
N ASP A 103 1.30 -7.18 -20.79
CA ASP A 103 1.46 -5.85 -21.36
C ASP A 103 1.61 -4.76 -20.27
N PHE A 104 0.78 -4.79 -19.22
CA PHE A 104 0.90 -3.86 -18.09
C PHE A 104 2.11 -4.13 -17.21
N ARG A 105 2.58 -5.38 -17.13
CA ARG A 105 3.81 -5.75 -16.43
C ARG A 105 5.04 -5.18 -17.13
N GLU A 106 5.10 -5.29 -18.46
CA GLU A 106 6.14 -4.68 -19.29
C GLU A 106 6.13 -3.15 -19.17
N LEU A 107 4.94 -2.52 -19.19
CA LEU A 107 4.81 -1.06 -18.96
C LEU A 107 5.22 -0.64 -17.55
N SER A 108 5.17 -1.55 -16.59
CA SER A 108 5.69 -1.35 -15.23
C SER A 108 7.16 -1.77 -15.11
N ALA A 109 7.90 -1.90 -16.22
CA ALA A 109 9.30 -2.32 -16.27
C ALA A 109 9.56 -3.61 -15.45
N ASP A 110 8.69 -4.60 -15.62
CA ASP A 110 8.72 -5.90 -14.92
C ASP A 110 8.77 -5.77 -13.39
N ARG A 111 8.08 -4.77 -12.86
CA ARG A 111 7.97 -4.53 -11.43
C ARG A 111 7.51 -5.79 -10.70
N SER A 112 8.43 -6.39 -9.94
CA SER A 112 8.14 -7.45 -8.99
C SER A 112 7.78 -6.82 -7.64
N SER A 113 6.48 -6.70 -7.36
CA SER A 113 5.94 -6.27 -6.07
C SER A 113 4.86 -7.25 -5.62
N ASP A 114 4.82 -7.58 -4.33
CA ASP A 114 3.77 -8.42 -3.73
C ASP A 114 2.78 -7.60 -2.87
N LEU A 115 2.92 -6.27 -2.88
CA LEU A 115 2.16 -5.37 -2.01
C LEU A 115 0.66 -5.44 -2.27
N SER A 116 0.23 -5.30 -3.54
CA SER A 116 -1.18 -5.37 -3.93
C SER A 116 -1.81 -6.70 -3.52
N VAL A 117 -1.11 -7.82 -3.77
CA VAL A 117 -1.57 -9.17 -3.42
C VAL A 117 -1.72 -9.33 -1.90
N LYS A 118 -0.75 -8.86 -1.11
CA LYS A 118 -0.84 -8.90 0.36
C LYS A 118 -1.98 -8.04 0.89
N ARG A 119 -2.19 -6.84 0.34
CA ARG A 119 -3.30 -5.97 0.75
C ARG A 119 -4.66 -6.60 0.40
N ASN A 120 -4.82 -7.14 -0.81
CA ASN A 120 -6.03 -7.89 -1.20
C ASN A 120 -6.25 -9.13 -0.33
N LEU A 121 -5.19 -9.87 -0.02
CA LEU A 121 -5.26 -11.01 0.90
C LEU A 121 -5.76 -10.58 2.29
N GLY A 122 -5.29 -9.45 2.81
CA GLY A 122 -5.77 -8.87 4.06
C GLY A 122 -7.27 -8.55 4.04
N LEU A 123 -7.79 -8.03 2.92
CA LEU A 123 -9.22 -7.77 2.74
C LEU A 123 -10.06 -9.06 2.76
N VAL A 124 -9.64 -10.08 2.01
CA VAL A 124 -10.36 -11.36 1.94
C VAL A 124 -10.31 -12.08 3.27
N LEU A 125 -9.13 -12.13 3.92
CA LEU A 125 -8.99 -12.71 5.25
C LEU A 125 -9.91 -12.02 6.27
N ALA A 126 -9.98 -10.69 6.23
CA ALA A 126 -10.86 -9.95 7.12
C ALA A 126 -12.34 -10.30 6.90
N ARG A 127 -12.77 -10.53 5.66
CA ARG A 127 -14.12 -11.02 5.36
C ARG A 127 -14.36 -12.44 5.89
N LEU A 128 -13.44 -13.37 5.64
CA LEU A 128 -13.52 -14.75 6.11
C LEU A 128 -13.54 -14.84 7.65
N GLN A 129 -12.89 -13.91 8.35
CA GLN A 129 -12.88 -13.86 9.81
C GLN A 129 -14.04 -13.06 10.41
N GLY A 130 -14.92 -12.49 9.57
CA GLY A 130 -16.00 -11.61 10.03
C GLY A 130 -15.52 -10.30 10.68
N TRP A 131 -14.26 -9.90 10.44
CA TRP A 131 -13.71 -8.63 10.93
C TRP A 131 -14.45 -7.47 10.27
N LYS A 132 -14.65 -6.39 11.03
CA LYS A 132 -15.38 -5.20 10.61
C LYS A 132 -14.48 -4.07 10.18
N LYS A 133 -13.38 -3.88 10.91
CA LYS A 133 -12.45 -2.77 10.68
C LYS A 133 -11.03 -3.28 10.81
N ILE A 134 -10.26 -3.11 9.74
CA ILE A 134 -8.83 -3.40 9.75
C ILE A 134 -8.04 -2.13 9.47
N LEU A 135 -6.77 -2.16 9.86
CA LEU A 135 -5.81 -1.12 9.53
C LEU A 135 -4.63 -1.75 8.79
N PHE A 136 -4.39 -1.34 7.55
CA PHE A 136 -3.13 -1.62 6.88
C PHE A 136 -2.05 -0.66 7.38
N VAL A 137 -0.87 -1.19 7.66
CA VAL A 137 0.32 -0.41 8.01
C VAL A 137 1.54 -1.04 7.33
N ASP A 138 2.23 -0.27 6.49
CA ASP A 138 3.45 -0.74 5.83
C ASP A 138 4.59 -0.96 6.85
N ASP A 139 5.52 -1.87 6.53
CA ASP A 139 6.54 -2.35 7.48
C ASP A 139 7.66 -1.35 7.83
N ASP A 140 7.74 -0.23 7.12
CA ASP A 140 8.66 0.88 7.34
C ASP A 140 7.98 2.10 8.00
N ILE A 141 6.70 1.97 8.39
CA ILE A 141 5.94 3.06 8.99
C ILE A 141 6.07 3.06 10.51
N HIS A 142 6.19 4.26 11.06
CA HIS A 142 6.31 4.50 12.50
C HIS A 142 5.68 5.82 12.93
N GLN A 143 5.74 6.08 14.25
CA GLN A 143 5.11 7.22 14.94
C GLN A 143 3.58 7.28 14.82
N LEU A 144 2.94 6.10 14.85
CA LEU A 144 1.48 6.01 14.95
C LEU A 144 1.03 6.26 16.39
N SER A 145 0.13 7.22 16.58
CA SER A 145 -0.41 7.50 17.92
C SER A 145 -1.67 6.65 18.19
N PRO A 146 -1.85 6.10 19.41
CA PRO A 146 -3.09 5.41 19.78
C PRO A 146 -4.36 6.26 19.62
N ARG A 147 -4.21 7.58 19.73
CA ARG A 147 -5.29 8.54 19.48
C ARG A 147 -5.73 8.55 18.02
N ASP A 148 -4.79 8.49 17.08
CA ASP A 148 -5.10 8.41 15.66
C ASP A 148 -5.74 7.07 15.29
N ILE A 149 -5.29 5.97 15.91
CA ILE A 149 -5.94 4.67 15.75
C ILE A 149 -7.39 4.68 16.26
N SER A 150 -7.65 5.39 17.36
CA SER A 150 -9.02 5.60 17.86
C SER A 150 -9.86 6.43 16.88
N ARG A 151 -9.26 7.44 16.22
CA ARG A 151 -9.93 8.22 15.17
C ARG A 151 -10.24 7.39 13.93
N PHE A 152 -9.34 6.49 13.51
CA PHE A 152 -9.64 5.53 12.44
C PHE A 152 -10.90 4.74 12.79
N SER A 153 -10.95 4.14 13.98
CA SER A 153 -12.11 3.34 14.40
C SER A 153 -13.42 4.10 14.28
N GLY A 154 -13.48 5.35 14.76
CA GLY A 154 -14.68 6.18 14.67
C GLY A 154 -14.97 6.73 13.27
N SER A 155 -13.95 7.00 12.46
CA SER A 155 -14.12 7.45 11.07
C SER A 155 -14.71 6.34 10.19
N LEU A 156 -14.26 5.10 10.40
CA LEU A 156 -14.70 3.93 9.63
C LEU A 156 -16.16 3.52 9.91
N ASP A 157 -16.80 4.09 10.93
CA ASP A 157 -18.25 3.94 11.14
C ASP A 157 -19.07 4.71 10.08
N ARG A 158 -18.49 5.73 9.45
CA ARG A 158 -19.17 6.61 8.49
C ARG A 158 -18.54 6.60 7.09
N HIS A 159 -17.30 6.15 6.99
CA HIS A 159 -16.54 6.13 5.77
C HIS A 159 -16.01 4.71 5.51
N PRO A 160 -16.06 4.20 4.27
CA PRO A 160 -15.55 2.88 3.96
C PRO A 160 -14.03 2.79 4.13
N VAL A 161 -13.34 3.92 3.99
CA VAL A 161 -11.88 4.04 4.01
C VAL A 161 -11.51 5.34 4.70
N ALA A 162 -10.38 5.33 5.41
CA ALA A 162 -9.70 6.53 5.91
C ALA A 162 -8.19 6.29 5.82
N ALA A 163 -7.37 7.34 5.76
CA ALA A 163 -5.92 7.19 5.59
C ALA A 163 -5.12 8.27 6.32
N MET A 164 -3.81 8.07 6.44
CA MET A 164 -2.86 9.10 6.92
C MET A 164 -1.89 9.49 5.80
N ALA A 165 -1.31 10.68 5.93
CA ALA A 165 -0.22 11.14 5.06
C ALA A 165 1.14 10.79 5.69
N SER A 166 2.05 10.21 4.90
CA SER A 166 3.44 9.97 5.33
C SER A 166 4.29 11.21 5.08
N VAL A 167 4.59 12.00 6.11
CA VAL A 167 5.16 13.36 5.92
C VAL A 167 6.68 13.44 6.09
N ALA A 168 7.28 12.50 6.80
CA ALA A 168 8.74 12.39 6.92
C ALA A 168 9.19 11.23 6.04
N TYR A 169 10.09 11.52 5.10
CA TYR A 169 10.40 10.65 3.95
C TYR A 169 9.13 10.25 3.19
N PRO A 170 8.53 11.21 2.47
CA PRO A 170 7.18 11.03 1.97
C PRO A 170 7.07 9.86 1.01
N ASP A 171 5.93 9.17 1.10
CA ASP A 171 5.57 8.06 0.23
C ASP A 171 5.18 8.60 -1.16
N ASN A 172 6.21 8.87 -1.95
CA ASN A 172 6.13 9.52 -3.25
C ASN A 172 7.08 8.81 -4.21
N SER A 173 6.78 8.90 -5.50
CA SER A 173 7.64 8.32 -6.53
C SER A 173 9.03 8.96 -6.58
N VAL A 174 9.98 8.26 -7.19
CA VAL A 174 11.35 8.75 -7.41
C VAL A 174 11.35 10.10 -8.14
N VAL A 175 10.44 10.28 -9.11
CA VAL A 175 10.27 11.54 -9.84
C VAL A 175 9.83 12.67 -8.89
N CYS A 176 8.89 12.39 -7.99
CA CYS A 176 8.45 13.34 -6.96
C CYS A 176 9.57 13.72 -5.98
N HIS A 177 10.45 12.78 -5.60
CA HIS A 177 11.65 13.09 -4.80
C HIS A 177 12.62 13.99 -5.55
N ALA A 178 12.87 13.72 -6.84
CA ALA A 178 13.70 14.59 -7.69
C ALA A 178 13.13 16.01 -7.80
N ARG A 179 11.79 16.16 -7.84
CA ARG A 179 11.12 17.47 -7.81
C ARG A 179 11.43 18.25 -6.55
N ARG A 180 11.34 17.62 -5.38
CA ARG A 180 11.69 18.25 -4.09
C ARG A 180 13.16 18.64 -4.05
N LEU A 181 14.05 17.74 -4.50
CA LEU A 181 15.49 17.99 -4.57
C LEU A 181 15.84 19.17 -5.49
N ALA A 182 15.09 19.34 -6.58
CA ALA A 182 15.20 20.46 -7.50
C ALA A 182 14.57 21.78 -6.95
N GLY A 183 14.06 21.78 -5.72
CA GLY A 183 13.40 22.93 -5.08
C GLY A 183 12.00 23.24 -5.62
N LEU A 184 11.38 22.30 -6.35
CA LEU A 184 10.02 22.43 -6.86
C LEU A 184 9.01 22.00 -5.79
N ARG A 185 7.81 22.58 -5.86
CA ARG A 185 6.71 22.20 -4.96
C ARG A 185 6.22 20.80 -5.30
N GLN A 186 6.16 19.94 -4.28
CA GLN A 186 5.56 18.62 -4.34
C GLN A 186 4.98 18.28 -2.97
N ASP A 187 3.66 18.26 -2.88
CA ASP A 187 2.93 17.92 -1.67
C ASP A 187 2.86 16.40 -1.46
N VAL A 188 2.38 16.00 -0.29
CA VAL A 188 2.19 14.61 0.11
C VAL A 188 0.69 14.34 0.17
N PHE A 189 0.24 13.30 -0.52
CA PHE A 189 -1.14 12.82 -0.40
C PHE A 189 -1.23 11.72 0.66
N VAL A 190 -2.45 11.35 1.05
CA VAL A 190 -2.62 10.13 1.86
C VAL A 190 -2.29 8.90 1.02
N SER A 191 -1.78 7.84 1.65
CA SER A 191 -1.43 6.60 0.95
C SER A 191 -1.87 5.35 1.71
N GLY A 192 -1.65 4.19 1.09
CA GLY A 192 -1.83 2.86 1.64
C GLY A 192 -0.91 2.55 2.81
N ALA A 193 0.13 3.37 3.03
CA ALA A 193 1.10 3.21 4.11
C ALA A 193 0.45 3.16 5.50
N VAL A 194 -0.65 3.90 5.69
CA VAL A 194 -1.55 3.72 6.85
C VAL A 194 -2.99 3.92 6.40
N LEU A 195 -3.72 2.81 6.25
CA LEU A 195 -5.03 2.79 5.61
C LEU A 195 -6.04 1.98 6.43
N GLY A 196 -7.04 2.67 6.98
CA GLY A 196 -8.16 2.03 7.65
C GLY A 196 -9.23 1.63 6.65
N VAL A 197 -9.79 0.44 6.81
CA VAL A 197 -10.85 -0.08 5.92
C VAL A 197 -12.00 -0.64 6.76
N ASN A 198 -13.22 -0.19 6.46
CA ASN A 198 -14.43 -0.84 6.91
C ASN A 198 -14.72 -1.99 5.94
N THR A 199 -14.31 -3.18 6.35
CA THR A 199 -14.42 -4.38 5.52
C THR A 199 -15.88 -4.76 5.34
N GLN A 200 -16.82 -4.33 6.17
CA GLN A 200 -18.25 -4.62 6.00
C GLN A 200 -18.95 -3.74 4.97
N HIS A 201 -18.28 -2.75 4.39
CA HIS A 201 -18.90 -1.95 3.35
C HIS A 201 -19.17 -2.82 2.09
N PRO A 202 -20.36 -2.75 1.47
CA PRO A 202 -20.73 -3.65 0.37
C PRO A 202 -19.92 -3.40 -0.91
N ALA A 203 -19.31 -2.22 -1.06
CA ALA A 203 -18.48 -1.86 -2.20
C ALA A 203 -17.01 -1.65 -1.79
N VAL A 204 -16.44 -2.57 -0.99
CA VAL A 204 -14.99 -2.59 -0.73
C VAL A 204 -14.27 -2.85 -2.05
N SER A 205 -13.37 -1.94 -2.42
CA SER A 205 -12.56 -2.06 -3.63
C SER A 205 -11.41 -3.06 -3.46
N PHE A 206 -10.53 -3.13 -4.43
CA PHE A 206 -9.31 -3.93 -4.41
C PHE A 206 -8.09 -3.08 -4.80
N PHE A 207 -6.92 -3.64 -4.60
CA PHE A 207 -5.63 -3.06 -4.96
C PHE A 207 -5.13 -3.69 -6.26
N PRO A 208 -5.14 -2.98 -7.41
CA PRO A 208 -4.61 -3.51 -8.67
C PRO A 208 -3.09 -3.70 -8.63
N ASP A 209 -2.55 -4.52 -9.52
CA ASP A 209 -1.10 -4.78 -9.62
C ASP A 209 -0.36 -3.68 -10.39
N VAL A 210 -0.31 -2.49 -9.80
CA VAL A 210 0.37 -1.32 -10.35
C VAL A 210 1.01 -0.53 -9.20
N TYR A 211 1.95 0.37 -9.46
CA TYR A 211 2.40 1.34 -8.44
C TYR A 211 1.29 2.35 -8.12
N ASN A 212 1.22 2.84 -6.88
CA ASN A 212 0.09 3.62 -6.33
C ASN A 212 -1.26 2.86 -6.39
N GLU A 213 -1.25 1.54 -6.15
CA GLU A 213 -2.46 0.71 -6.16
C GLU A 213 -3.53 1.16 -5.14
N ASP A 214 -3.10 1.79 -4.07
CA ASP A 214 -3.90 2.41 -3.03
C ASP A 214 -4.75 3.58 -3.57
N TRP A 215 -4.21 4.39 -4.48
CA TRP A 215 -4.95 5.47 -5.11
C TRP A 215 -6.14 4.95 -5.94
N PHE A 216 -6.01 3.77 -6.53
CA PHE A 216 -7.13 3.09 -7.20
C PHE A 216 -8.11 2.50 -6.19
N PHE A 217 -7.61 1.91 -5.10
CA PHE A 217 -8.45 1.36 -4.03
C PHE A 217 -9.45 2.38 -3.47
N PHE A 218 -9.00 3.61 -3.16
CA PHE A 218 -9.86 4.66 -2.61
C PHE A 218 -10.28 5.75 -3.62
N ALA A 219 -10.12 5.50 -4.92
CA ALA A 219 -10.41 6.48 -5.98
C ALA A 219 -11.83 7.05 -5.90
N GLN A 220 -12.83 6.24 -5.55
CA GLN A 220 -14.22 6.68 -5.47
C GLN A 220 -14.44 7.69 -4.32
N GLN A 221 -13.74 7.50 -3.20
CA GLN A 221 -13.77 8.41 -2.06
C GLN A 221 -13.01 9.70 -2.38
N ALA A 222 -11.88 9.62 -3.09
CA ALA A 222 -11.16 10.79 -3.58
C ALA A 222 -12.01 11.60 -4.60
N ALA A 223 -12.61 10.94 -5.59
CA ALA A 223 -13.48 11.57 -6.60
C ALA A 223 -14.68 12.31 -5.97
N SER A 224 -15.24 11.75 -4.90
CA SER A 224 -16.34 12.37 -4.14
C SER A 224 -15.88 13.37 -3.08
N ARG A 225 -14.56 13.64 -2.98
CA ARG A 225 -13.93 14.52 -1.99
C ARG A 225 -14.37 14.18 -0.56
N SER A 226 -14.40 12.88 -0.28
CA SER A 226 -14.92 12.30 0.96
C SER A 226 -13.91 11.47 1.73
N LEU A 227 -12.69 11.33 1.22
CA LEU A 227 -11.61 10.56 1.85
C LEU A 227 -11.09 11.26 3.11
N PRO A 228 -11.31 10.69 4.31
CA PRO A 228 -10.83 11.29 5.55
C PRO A 228 -9.31 11.14 5.70
N MET A 229 -8.62 12.25 5.95
CA MET A 229 -7.23 12.27 6.40
C MET A 229 -7.20 12.32 7.93
N ILE A 230 -6.79 11.23 8.56
CA ILE A 230 -6.83 11.06 10.02
C ILE A 230 -5.67 11.74 10.73
N GLY A 231 -4.51 11.81 10.08
CA GLY A 231 -3.29 12.28 10.72
C GLY A 231 -2.07 12.08 9.84
N LYS A 232 -0.90 12.09 10.48
CA LYS A 232 0.40 12.01 9.81
C LYS A 232 1.21 10.87 10.41
N ALA A 233 1.87 10.11 9.55
CA ALA A 233 2.81 9.06 9.92
C ALA A 233 4.21 9.43 9.42
N GLN A 234 5.20 8.65 9.85
CA GLN A 234 6.57 8.76 9.35
C GLN A 234 6.99 7.44 8.72
N GLN A 235 7.75 7.53 7.65
CA GLN A 235 8.39 6.40 7.00
C GLN A 235 9.87 6.39 7.34
N ASP A 236 10.46 5.19 7.42
CA ASP A 236 11.91 5.07 7.57
C ASP A 236 12.65 5.78 6.43
N GLU A 237 13.80 6.35 6.77
CA GLU A 237 14.69 6.97 5.81
C GLU A 237 15.20 5.97 4.78
N TYR A 238 15.20 6.38 3.52
CA TYR A 238 15.77 5.62 2.42
C TYR A 238 16.31 6.57 1.34
N ASP A 239 17.25 6.08 0.52
CA ASP A 239 17.70 6.80 -0.66
C ASP A 239 16.78 6.47 -1.85
N PRO A 240 15.94 7.42 -2.32
CA PRO A 240 15.06 7.19 -3.47
C PRO A 240 15.81 7.01 -4.79
N PHE A 241 17.09 7.38 -4.87
CA PHE A 241 17.90 7.32 -6.08
C PHE A 241 18.89 6.15 -6.08
N ALA A 242 18.89 5.31 -5.04
CA ALA A 242 19.77 4.14 -4.93
C ALA A 242 19.62 3.15 -6.09
N ASP A 243 18.41 3.03 -6.64
CA ASP A 243 18.13 2.27 -7.87
C ASP A 243 17.36 3.14 -8.87
N SER A 244 18.07 3.61 -9.90
CA SER A 244 17.44 4.38 -10.99
C SER A 244 16.34 3.62 -11.75
N GLY A 245 16.40 2.28 -11.78
CA GLY A 245 15.37 1.45 -12.39
C GLY A 245 14.04 1.49 -11.65
N ARG A 246 14.04 1.90 -10.37
CA ARG A 246 12.82 2.13 -9.60
C ARG A 246 11.93 3.19 -10.26
N ALA A 247 12.52 4.26 -10.81
CA ALA A 247 11.77 5.31 -11.48
C ALA A 247 10.99 4.79 -12.70
N ALA A 248 11.57 3.87 -13.48
CA ALA A 248 10.87 3.21 -14.57
C ALA A 248 9.73 2.32 -14.05
N ARG A 249 9.97 1.53 -12.99
CA ARG A 249 8.96 0.63 -12.40
C ARG A 249 7.75 1.34 -11.78
N GLU A 250 7.91 2.60 -11.38
CA GLU A 250 6.84 3.41 -10.81
C GLU A 250 6.06 4.18 -11.89
N GLU A 251 6.70 4.57 -12.99
CA GLU A 251 6.21 5.58 -13.94
C GLU A 251 4.81 5.29 -14.50
N PHE A 252 4.49 4.02 -14.83
CA PHE A 252 3.18 3.67 -15.37
C PHE A 252 2.05 3.92 -14.36
N GLY A 253 2.21 3.44 -13.13
CA GLY A 253 1.25 3.69 -12.05
C GLY A 253 1.14 5.15 -11.70
N ASP A 254 2.28 5.83 -11.70
CA ASP A 254 2.37 7.25 -11.39
C ASP A 254 1.68 8.12 -12.45
N LEU A 255 1.81 7.81 -13.75
CA LEU A 255 1.06 8.45 -14.84
C LEU A 255 -0.44 8.24 -14.69
N LEU A 256 -0.88 7.00 -14.42
CA LEU A 256 -2.28 6.64 -14.30
C LEU A 256 -2.94 7.29 -13.06
N ALA A 257 -2.32 7.15 -11.90
CA ALA A 257 -2.85 7.66 -10.63
C ALA A 257 -2.95 9.19 -10.66
N GLU A 258 -1.86 9.89 -11.01
CA GLU A 258 -1.84 11.34 -11.12
C GLU A 258 -2.81 11.85 -12.19
N GLY A 259 -2.87 11.17 -13.34
CA GLY A 259 -3.78 11.54 -14.44
C GLY A 259 -5.25 11.39 -14.06
N LEU A 260 -5.59 10.37 -13.27
CA LEU A 260 -6.93 10.19 -12.75
C LEU A 260 -7.26 11.22 -11.66
N TYR A 261 -6.33 11.49 -10.75
CA TYR A 261 -6.55 12.39 -9.62
C TYR A 261 -6.58 13.86 -10.05
N ALA A 262 -5.88 14.22 -11.13
CA ALA A 262 -6.01 15.53 -11.76
C ALA A 262 -7.45 15.80 -12.21
N LEU A 263 -8.14 14.80 -12.78
CA LEU A 263 -9.55 14.93 -13.17
C LEU A 263 -10.46 15.16 -11.95
N PHE A 264 -10.26 14.41 -10.88
CA PHE A 264 -11.04 14.57 -9.64
C PHE A 264 -10.82 15.94 -8.98
N SER A 265 -9.57 16.46 -9.05
CA SER A 265 -9.22 17.76 -8.52
C SER A 265 -9.92 18.89 -9.27
N GLU A 266 -10.12 18.76 -10.58
CA GLU A 266 -10.91 19.70 -11.35
C GLU A 266 -12.40 19.62 -11.04
N THR A 267 -12.97 18.43 -11.24
CA THR A 267 -14.42 18.23 -11.17
C THR A 267 -14.73 17.07 -10.23
N PRO A 268 -15.47 17.31 -9.12
CA PRO A 268 -15.89 16.22 -8.25
C PRO A 268 -16.80 15.25 -9.00
N GLY A 269 -16.71 13.97 -8.65
CA GLY A 269 -17.64 12.93 -9.07
C GLY A 269 -16.98 11.79 -9.84
N TRP A 270 -17.57 10.61 -9.68
CA TRP A 270 -17.11 9.38 -10.33
C TRP A 270 -17.32 9.37 -11.85
N ASP A 271 -18.22 10.22 -12.36
CA ASP A 271 -18.44 10.41 -13.80
C ASP A 271 -17.16 10.82 -14.57
N GLN A 272 -16.15 11.36 -13.88
CA GLN A 272 -14.86 11.67 -14.48
C GLN A 272 -14.15 10.44 -15.06
N LEU A 273 -14.50 9.22 -14.65
CA LEU A 273 -14.01 8.01 -15.31
C LEU A 273 -14.36 7.93 -16.80
N LYS A 274 -15.46 8.56 -17.24
CA LYS A 274 -15.80 8.63 -18.67
C LYS A 274 -14.76 9.44 -19.45
N VAL A 275 -14.15 10.44 -18.80
CA VAL A 275 -13.06 11.23 -19.38
C VAL A 275 -11.76 10.43 -19.35
N ALA A 276 -11.49 9.70 -18.26
CA ALA A 276 -10.35 8.78 -18.16
C ALA A 276 -10.45 7.60 -19.14
N ALA A 277 -11.63 7.23 -19.61
CA ALA A 277 -11.80 6.29 -20.72
C ALA A 277 -11.51 6.90 -22.11
N GLY A 278 -11.16 8.19 -22.17
CA GLY A 278 -10.89 8.92 -23.40
C GLY A 278 -9.40 9.09 -23.68
N LYS A 279 -8.95 8.62 -24.84
CA LYS A 279 -7.54 8.74 -25.31
C LYS A 279 -7.00 10.18 -25.31
N ARG A 280 -7.88 11.17 -25.53
CA ARG A 280 -7.49 12.59 -25.56
C ARG A 280 -6.95 13.07 -24.21
N HIS A 281 -7.54 12.62 -23.10
CA HIS A 281 -7.09 12.97 -21.76
C HIS A 281 -5.64 12.53 -21.55
N TRP A 282 -5.39 11.24 -21.74
CA TRP A 282 -4.07 10.64 -21.53
C TRP A 282 -2.99 11.19 -22.45
N ARG A 283 -3.32 11.54 -23.69
CA ARG A 283 -2.38 12.23 -24.58
C ARG A 283 -1.91 13.55 -23.97
N LEU A 284 -2.85 14.40 -23.56
CA LEU A 284 -2.52 15.71 -23.01
C LEU A 284 -1.83 15.58 -21.65
N PHE A 285 -2.25 14.64 -20.81
CA PHE A 285 -1.64 14.40 -19.51
C PHE A 285 -0.20 13.88 -19.65
N LYS A 286 0.04 12.95 -20.58
CA LYS A 286 1.38 12.45 -20.93
C LYS A 286 2.31 13.58 -21.39
N GLU A 287 1.83 14.47 -22.28
CA GLU A 287 2.58 15.67 -22.68
C GLU A 287 2.93 16.58 -21.49
N GLY A 288 1.97 16.78 -20.57
CA GLY A 288 2.20 17.51 -19.33
C GLY A 288 3.23 16.83 -18.42
N ARG A 289 3.21 15.51 -18.33
CA ARG A 289 4.15 14.72 -17.54
C ARG A 289 5.58 14.79 -18.10
N TYR A 290 5.76 14.74 -19.42
CA TYR A 290 7.06 15.02 -20.05
C TYR A 290 7.61 16.40 -19.71
N ALA A 291 6.78 17.43 -19.88
CA ALA A 291 7.18 18.80 -19.59
C ALA A 291 7.60 18.97 -18.12
N MET A 292 6.89 18.30 -17.21
CA MET A 292 7.21 18.28 -15.78
C MET A 292 8.57 17.60 -15.50
N ILE A 293 8.84 16.43 -16.08
CA ILE A 293 10.10 15.72 -15.90
C ILE A 293 11.27 16.54 -16.47
N ALA A 294 11.09 17.13 -17.67
CA ALA A 294 12.09 17.98 -18.31
C ALA A 294 12.38 19.26 -17.50
N GLU A 295 11.35 19.91 -16.93
CA GLU A 295 11.54 21.03 -16.00
C GLU A 295 12.34 20.61 -14.76
N THR A 296 11.98 19.46 -14.19
CA THR A 296 12.64 18.93 -13.00
C THR A 296 14.12 18.68 -13.26
N SER A 297 14.45 18.03 -14.38
CA SER A 297 15.84 17.78 -14.78
C SER A 297 16.63 19.09 -14.94
N ARG A 298 16.08 20.08 -15.67
CA ARG A 298 16.72 21.39 -15.84
C ARG A 298 16.94 22.13 -14.50
N ARG A 299 15.97 22.06 -13.59
CA ARG A 299 16.09 22.67 -12.25
C ARG A 299 17.13 21.97 -11.40
N LEU A 300 17.23 20.66 -11.52
CA LEU A 300 18.21 19.84 -10.81
C LEU A 300 19.64 20.17 -11.27
N SER A 301 19.88 20.30 -12.58
CA SER A 301 21.19 20.75 -13.10
C SER A 301 21.57 22.14 -12.58
N ALA A 302 20.60 23.07 -12.51
CA ALA A 302 20.84 24.39 -11.93
C ALA A 302 21.11 24.36 -10.41
N VAL A 303 20.68 23.31 -9.69
CA VAL A 303 21.07 23.11 -8.28
C VAL A 303 22.50 22.58 -8.22
N GLU A 304 22.82 21.54 -8.99
CA GLU A 304 24.16 20.96 -9.11
C GLU A 304 25.22 22.02 -9.45
N ASP A 305 24.99 22.85 -10.46
CA ASP A 305 25.89 23.94 -10.86
C ASP A 305 26.15 24.96 -9.74
N ARG A 306 25.16 25.20 -8.88
CA ARG A 306 25.25 26.19 -7.80
C ARG A 306 25.87 25.63 -6.52
N THR A 307 25.64 24.37 -6.22
CA THR A 307 26.06 23.76 -4.94
C THR A 307 27.29 22.86 -5.07
N GLY A 308 27.61 22.41 -6.28
CA GLY A 308 28.64 21.39 -6.54
C GLY A 308 28.28 20.00 -6.01
N ALA A 309 27.02 19.77 -5.62
CA ALA A 309 26.56 18.46 -5.16
C ALA A 309 26.43 17.49 -6.36
N ASP A 310 26.89 16.24 -6.21
CA ASP A 310 26.68 15.19 -7.22
C ASP A 310 25.20 14.77 -7.22
N LEU A 311 24.47 15.12 -8.29
CA LEU A 311 23.07 14.78 -8.48
C LEU A 311 22.87 13.76 -9.61
N SER A 312 23.94 13.07 -10.00
CA SER A 312 23.94 12.15 -11.16
C SER A 312 22.95 11.00 -11.01
N SER A 313 22.76 10.45 -9.81
CA SER A 313 21.77 9.38 -9.55
C SER A 313 20.34 9.86 -9.78
N ALA A 314 20.01 11.07 -9.33
CA ALA A 314 18.69 11.66 -9.56
C ALA A 314 18.45 11.97 -11.05
N HIS A 315 19.45 12.45 -11.77
CA HIS A 315 19.38 12.61 -13.23
C HIS A 315 19.16 11.28 -13.96
N LYS A 316 19.87 10.22 -13.58
CA LYS A 316 19.67 8.87 -14.14
C LYS A 316 18.26 8.37 -13.89
N SER A 317 17.71 8.57 -12.69
CA SER A 317 16.32 8.19 -12.39
C SER A 317 15.30 8.94 -13.26
N LEU A 318 15.47 10.25 -13.46
CA LEU A 318 14.58 11.02 -14.35
C LEU A 318 14.68 10.58 -15.82
N LEU A 319 15.88 10.20 -16.27
CA LEU A 319 16.05 9.61 -17.60
C LEU A 319 15.29 8.29 -17.71
N ARG A 320 15.42 7.37 -16.73
CA ARG A 320 14.69 6.10 -16.71
C ARG A 320 13.18 6.27 -16.72
N ALA A 321 12.65 7.22 -15.95
CA ALA A 321 11.23 7.57 -15.99
C ALA A 321 10.80 8.08 -17.38
N THR A 322 11.63 8.91 -18.03
CA THR A 322 11.36 9.45 -19.38
C THR A 322 11.34 8.33 -20.42
N GLU A 323 12.34 7.45 -20.40
CA GLU A 323 12.42 6.27 -21.28
C GLU A 323 11.19 5.37 -21.12
N GLN A 324 10.75 5.12 -19.88
CA GLN A 324 9.53 4.34 -19.65
C GLN A 324 8.28 5.07 -20.13
N LEU A 325 8.18 6.38 -19.90
CA LEU A 325 7.07 7.20 -20.36
C LEU A 325 6.92 7.14 -21.88
N GLU A 326 8.00 7.02 -22.65
CA GLU A 326 7.95 6.86 -24.12
C GLU A 326 7.14 5.64 -24.55
N LEU A 327 7.29 4.53 -23.83
CA LEU A 327 6.62 3.25 -24.12
C LEU A 327 5.11 3.30 -23.83
N ILE A 328 4.67 4.13 -22.89
CA ILE A 328 3.27 4.15 -22.43
C ILE A 328 2.38 4.93 -23.43
N SER A 329 1.58 4.23 -24.24
CA SER A 329 0.64 4.89 -25.15
C SER A 329 -0.63 5.37 -24.43
N PRO A 330 -1.30 6.45 -24.91
CA PRO A 330 -2.60 6.85 -24.38
C PRO A 330 -3.69 5.76 -24.47
N ASP A 331 -3.58 4.87 -25.47
CA ASP A 331 -4.46 3.71 -25.64
C ASP A 331 -4.30 2.72 -24.48
N LEU A 332 -3.06 2.41 -24.10
CA LEU A 332 -2.77 1.50 -22.98
C LEU A 332 -3.27 2.06 -21.64
N CYS A 333 -3.28 3.39 -21.47
CA CYS A 333 -3.90 4.00 -20.28
C CYS A 333 -5.42 3.82 -20.25
N VAL A 334 -6.09 3.94 -21.40
CA VAL A 334 -7.53 3.69 -21.52
C VAL A 334 -7.83 2.22 -21.26
N ASP A 335 -7.04 1.32 -21.85
CA ASP A 335 -7.19 -0.12 -21.67
C ASP A 335 -7.00 -0.50 -20.19
N PHE A 336 -6.01 0.06 -19.49
CA PHE A 336 -5.84 -0.16 -18.06
C PHE A 336 -7.06 0.29 -17.25
N VAL A 337 -7.62 1.47 -17.53
CA VAL A 337 -8.82 1.95 -16.84
C VAL A 337 -9.99 1.00 -17.06
N HIS A 338 -10.16 0.47 -18.28
CA HIS A 338 -11.19 -0.53 -18.57
C HIS A 338 -10.94 -1.85 -17.83
N SER A 339 -9.73 -2.40 -17.89
CA SER A 339 -9.33 -3.61 -17.16
C SER A 339 -9.57 -3.45 -15.66
N TRP A 340 -9.23 -2.29 -15.08
CA TRP A 340 -9.49 -1.99 -13.68
C TRP A 340 -10.99 -1.99 -13.32
N GLN A 341 -11.87 -1.52 -14.22
CA GLN A 341 -13.32 -1.60 -13.99
C GLN A 341 -13.83 -3.04 -14.07
N VAL A 342 -13.34 -3.84 -15.03
CA VAL A 342 -13.67 -5.28 -15.13
C VAL A 342 -13.22 -6.02 -13.87
N ASP A 343 -12.02 -5.75 -13.40
CA ASP A 343 -11.47 -6.33 -12.18
C ASP A 343 -12.27 -5.93 -10.93
N LYS A 344 -12.87 -4.73 -10.91
CA LYS A 344 -13.74 -4.33 -9.81
C LYS A 344 -14.98 -5.23 -9.73
N GLU A 345 -15.53 -5.65 -10.87
CA GLU A 345 -16.67 -6.56 -10.93
C GLU A 345 -16.26 -7.99 -10.52
N SER A 346 -15.15 -8.50 -11.06
CA SER A 346 -14.64 -9.82 -10.70
C SER A 346 -14.25 -9.91 -9.22
N TRP A 347 -13.72 -8.82 -8.66
CA TRP A 347 -13.41 -8.70 -7.23
C TRP A 347 -14.65 -8.90 -6.35
N GLN A 348 -15.79 -8.29 -6.70
CA GLN A 348 -17.02 -8.48 -5.92
C GLN A 348 -17.50 -9.93 -5.96
N ALA A 349 -17.25 -10.65 -7.06
CA ALA A 349 -17.66 -12.04 -7.20
C ALA A 349 -16.85 -13.00 -6.31
N ILE A 350 -15.58 -12.68 -6.03
CA ILE A 350 -14.71 -13.52 -5.18
C ILE A 350 -14.72 -13.11 -3.71
N MET A 351 -15.18 -11.91 -3.40
CA MET A 351 -15.20 -11.41 -2.03
C MET A 351 -16.15 -12.27 -1.18
N PRO A 352 -15.70 -12.81 -0.03
CA PRO A 352 -16.53 -13.65 0.80
C PRO A 352 -17.79 -12.91 1.26
N THR A 353 -18.92 -13.61 1.18
CA THR A 353 -20.22 -13.09 1.61
C THR A 353 -20.22 -12.81 3.11
N HIS A 354 -20.95 -11.77 3.51
CA HIS A 354 -21.11 -11.44 4.92
C HIS A 354 -21.68 -12.63 5.71
N GLY A 355 -21.10 -12.92 6.87
CA GLY A 355 -21.56 -13.99 7.76
C GLY A 355 -20.80 -15.30 7.63
N SER A 356 -19.92 -15.45 6.64
CA SER A 356 -18.94 -16.54 6.56
C SER A 356 -17.84 -16.30 7.59
N VAL A 357 -18.07 -16.66 8.85
CA VAL A 357 -17.08 -16.52 9.94
C VAL A 357 -16.38 -17.87 10.12
N LEU A 358 -15.16 -17.93 9.61
CA LEU A 358 -14.27 -19.09 9.66
C LEU A 358 -13.23 -18.92 10.77
N GLY A 359 -12.79 -20.03 11.36
CA GLY A 359 -11.59 -20.03 12.20
C GLY A 359 -10.33 -19.74 11.39
N GLU A 360 -9.23 -19.35 12.05
CA GLU A 360 -7.93 -19.05 11.38
C GLU A 360 -7.51 -20.16 10.41
N ARG A 361 -7.53 -21.42 10.87
CA ARG A 361 -7.15 -22.58 10.05
C ARG A 361 -8.03 -22.76 8.82
N GLU A 362 -9.34 -22.59 8.96
CA GLU A 362 -10.31 -22.71 7.86
C GLU A 362 -10.11 -21.58 6.86
N ALA A 363 -9.94 -20.34 7.33
CA ALA A 363 -9.66 -19.19 6.48
C ALA A 363 -8.33 -19.36 5.71
N MET A 364 -7.28 -19.86 6.34
CA MET A 364 -6.01 -20.15 5.65
C MET A 364 -6.17 -21.25 4.59
N ASN A 365 -6.97 -22.29 4.87
CA ASN A 365 -7.25 -23.34 3.90
C ASN A 365 -8.01 -22.80 2.67
N GLU A 366 -9.06 -21.97 2.88
CA GLU A 366 -9.79 -21.31 1.79
C GLU A 366 -8.88 -20.42 0.93
N LEU A 367 -7.89 -19.78 1.55
CA LEU A 367 -6.88 -18.96 0.88
C LEU A 367 -5.74 -19.78 0.26
N GLY A 368 -5.72 -21.10 0.42
CA GLY A 368 -4.63 -21.96 -0.08
C GLY A 368 -3.28 -21.73 0.62
N LEU A 369 -3.28 -21.16 1.83
CA LEU A 369 -2.08 -20.81 2.58
C LEU A 369 -1.69 -21.92 3.56
N THR A 370 -0.53 -22.53 3.33
CA THR A 370 -0.04 -23.67 4.12
C THR A 370 1.04 -23.30 5.14
N ASN A 371 1.70 -22.15 4.96
CA ASN A 371 2.82 -21.69 5.79
C ASN A 371 2.38 -20.49 6.64
N TRP A 372 1.88 -20.79 7.84
CA TRP A 372 1.43 -19.75 8.78
C TRP A 372 1.62 -20.20 10.23
N ILE A 373 1.69 -19.22 11.12
CA ILE A 373 1.90 -19.35 12.56
C ILE A 373 0.93 -18.43 13.29
N SER A 374 0.14 -18.98 14.22
CA SER A 374 -0.62 -18.18 15.18
C SER A 374 0.11 -18.20 16.54
N CYS A 375 0.43 -17.02 17.07
CA CYS A 375 1.31 -16.85 18.24
C CYS A 375 0.97 -15.62 19.10
N GLY A 376 1.52 -15.56 20.32
CA GLY A 376 1.41 -14.42 21.23
C GLY A 376 0.72 -14.71 22.57
N TYR A 377 0.54 -13.65 23.37
CA TYR A 377 0.10 -13.73 24.76
C TYR A 377 -1.32 -14.26 24.92
N GLY A 378 -1.51 -15.25 25.80
CA GLY A 378 -2.81 -15.83 26.14
C GLY A 378 -3.33 -16.88 25.15
N ASN A 379 -2.62 -17.17 24.07
CA ASN A 379 -2.93 -18.31 23.20
C ASN A 379 -2.40 -19.61 23.80
N GLY A 380 -3.07 -20.72 23.50
CA GLY A 380 -2.58 -22.08 23.78
C GLY A 380 -1.29 -22.41 23.00
N PRO A 381 -0.84 -23.68 22.96
CA PRO A 381 0.35 -24.05 22.20
C PRO A 381 0.25 -23.56 20.74
N ARG A 382 1.37 -23.05 20.22
CA ARG A 382 1.53 -22.49 18.87
C ARG A 382 0.80 -23.34 17.83
N SER A 383 -0.13 -22.73 17.09
CA SER A 383 -0.75 -23.38 15.94
C SER A 383 0.06 -23.08 14.69
N VAL A 384 0.30 -24.11 13.90
CA VAL A 384 1.17 -24.07 12.73
C VAL A 384 0.43 -24.68 11.55
N GLY A 385 0.57 -24.07 10.38
CA GLY A 385 0.05 -24.59 9.12
C GLY A 385 0.72 -25.90 8.71
N PRO A 386 0.06 -26.73 7.88
CA PRO A 386 0.55 -28.07 7.52
C PRO A 386 1.89 -28.06 6.75
N GLY A 387 2.28 -26.94 6.15
CA GLY A 387 3.53 -26.81 5.38
C GLY A 387 4.79 -26.56 6.24
N MET A 388 4.64 -26.27 7.53
CA MET A 388 5.76 -25.96 8.42
C MET A 388 6.08 -27.14 9.34
N SER A 389 7.30 -27.69 9.22
CA SER A 389 7.86 -28.66 10.15
C SER A 389 8.97 -28.01 10.97
N PHE A 390 8.89 -28.10 12.31
CA PHE A 390 10.01 -27.70 13.16
C PHE A 390 10.99 -28.87 13.32
N SER A 391 12.21 -28.72 12.81
CA SER A 391 13.34 -29.44 13.36
C SER A 391 13.58 -28.88 14.77
N ARG A 392 13.11 -29.60 15.80
CA ARG A 392 13.54 -29.34 17.17
C ARG A 392 15.06 -29.51 17.21
N SER A 393 15.80 -28.41 17.24
CA SER A 393 17.21 -28.44 17.61
C SER A 393 17.31 -28.79 19.09
N SER A 394 17.19 -30.07 19.40
CA SER A 394 17.59 -30.66 20.67
C SER A 394 19.04 -31.11 20.52
N ASP A 395 19.98 -30.17 20.48
CA ASP A 395 21.39 -30.47 20.72
C ASP A 395 22.02 -29.37 21.56
N ARG A 396 21.64 -29.35 22.84
CA ARG A 396 22.54 -28.91 23.91
C ARG A 396 23.18 -30.17 24.48
N SER A 397 24.28 -30.58 23.87
CA SER A 397 25.23 -31.50 24.47
C SER A 397 25.67 -30.93 25.82
N LYS A 398 25.41 -31.69 26.88
CA LYS A 398 25.99 -31.47 28.20
C LYS A 398 27.47 -31.81 28.11
N GLU A 399 28.35 -30.83 28.32
CA GLU A 399 29.73 -31.11 28.71
C GLU A 399 29.74 -31.78 30.11
N PRO A 400 30.48 -32.88 30.31
CA PRO A 400 30.74 -33.37 31.65
C PRO A 400 31.83 -32.52 32.30
N ALA A 401 31.57 -32.10 33.54
CA ALA A 401 32.57 -31.51 34.42
C ALA A 401 33.67 -32.54 34.70
N ASN A 402 34.91 -32.20 34.36
CA ASN A 402 36.08 -32.93 34.83
C ASN A 402 36.57 -32.35 36.16
N VAL A 403 36.85 -33.28 37.07
CA VAL A 403 37.56 -33.15 38.35
C VAL A 403 39.02 -32.80 38.13
#